data_AF-S9VQN6-F1
#
_entry.id   AF-S9VQN6-F1
#
_cell.length_a   1.000
_cell.length_b   1.000
_cell.length_c   1.000
_cell.angle_alpha   90.00
_cell.angle_beta   90.00
_cell.angle_gamma   90.00
#
_symmetry.space_group_name_H-M   'P 1'
#
loop_
_entity.id
_entity.type
_entity.pdbx_description
1 polymer ?
#
loop_
_entity_poly.entity_id
_entity_poly.type
_entity_poly.pdbx_seq_one_letter_code
_entity_poly.pdbx_strand_id
1 'polypeptide(L)'
;MFHCSRVARKNPVIFKQGQGMFSHQLKRILNKNSLHRYNWDPLPMYDPRKLIHADRRVDHDTYEEVYDPHWMNSAHHVPDQRYHKIPVPADFKDAYWWRDLQARRVQCPVEWVSHRMYSSEDRRKYDFQDLAFKKKFEFSFEETVANAKDMRN
;
A
#
# COMPACT_ATOMS: atom_id res chain seq x y z
N MET A 1 -2.67 21.02 -2.12
CA MET A 1 -4.05 20.87 -2.66
C MET A 1 -5.13 20.66 -1.61
N PHE A 2 -5.04 19.68 -0.69
CA PHE A 2 -6.05 19.44 0.36
C PHE A 2 -6.28 20.62 1.32
N HIS A 3 -5.25 21.45 1.49
CA HIS A 3 -5.31 22.64 2.32
C HIS A 3 -6.28 23.68 1.76
N CYS A 4 -6.12 24.00 0.47
CA CYS A 4 -6.96 24.93 -0.25
C CYS A 4 -8.42 24.45 -0.31
N SER A 5 -8.66 23.15 -0.50
CA SER A 5 -10.02 22.60 -0.53
C SER A 5 -10.70 22.61 0.85
N ARG A 6 -9.97 22.42 1.95
CA ARG A 6 -10.52 22.55 3.32
C ARG A 6 -10.89 23.98 3.67
N VAL A 7 -10.01 24.94 3.34
CA VAL A 7 -10.29 26.37 3.53
C VAL A 7 -11.47 26.79 2.65
N ALA A 8 -11.51 26.34 1.38
CA ALA A 8 -12.61 26.62 0.45
C ALA A 8 -13.94 25.95 0.84
N ARG A 9 -13.94 24.80 1.53
CA ARG A 9 -15.17 24.14 2.02
C ARG A 9 -15.73 24.78 3.29
N LYS A 10 -14.89 25.33 4.18
CA LYS A 10 -15.36 26.04 5.38
C LYS A 10 -15.64 27.51 5.15
N ASN A 11 -15.06 28.12 4.10
CA ASN A 11 -15.35 29.48 3.67
C ASN A 11 -16.86 29.75 3.45
N PRO A 12 -17.59 28.93 2.69
CA PRO A 12 -19.02 29.14 2.45
C PRO A 12 -19.92 28.69 3.61
N VAL A 13 -19.47 27.79 4.50
CA VAL A 13 -20.33 27.18 5.53
C VAL A 13 -20.34 27.95 6.86
N ILE A 14 -19.23 28.59 7.26
CA ILE A 14 -19.14 29.28 8.58
C ILE A 14 -18.32 30.59 8.51
N PHE A 15 -17.57 30.80 7.43
CA PHE A 15 -16.63 31.91 7.33
C PHE A 15 -17.34 33.14 6.75
N LYS A 16 -17.89 33.98 7.62
CA LYS A 16 -18.02 35.39 7.26
C LYS A 16 -16.60 35.89 7.01
N GLN A 17 -16.26 36.30 5.78
CA GLN A 17 -14.95 36.88 5.47
C GLN A 17 -14.81 38.25 6.16
N GLY A 18 -14.57 38.23 7.47
CA GLY A 18 -14.38 39.41 8.30
C GLY A 18 -13.17 39.26 9.22
N GLN A 19 -12.80 40.35 9.90
CA GLN A 19 -11.68 40.40 10.87
C GLN A 19 -11.99 39.75 12.22
N GLY A 20 -13.08 38.97 12.33
CA GLY A 20 -13.48 38.35 13.59
C GLY A 20 -12.48 37.30 14.09
N MET A 21 -12.32 37.20 15.41
CA MET A 21 -11.40 36.25 16.04
C MET A 21 -11.65 34.79 15.64
N PHE A 22 -12.90 34.44 15.32
CA PHE A 22 -13.27 33.11 14.85
C PHE A 22 -12.62 32.76 13.49
N SER A 23 -12.64 33.68 12.52
CA SER A 23 -12.00 33.46 11.22
C SER A 23 -10.48 33.39 11.37
N HIS A 24 -9.90 34.22 12.26
CA HIS A 24 -8.48 34.22 12.58
C HIS A 24 -8.01 32.90 13.22
N GLN A 25 -8.75 32.40 14.21
CA GLN A 25 -8.46 31.11 14.84
C GLN A 25 -8.61 29.96 13.84
N LEU A 26 -9.67 29.96 13.04
CA LEU A 26 -9.89 28.90 12.05
C LEU A 26 -8.81 28.86 10.97
N LYS A 27 -8.26 30.00 10.51
CA LYS A 27 -7.12 30.01 9.58
C LYS A 27 -5.95 29.19 10.12
N ARG A 28 -5.64 29.34 11.41
CA ARG A 28 -4.53 28.62 12.06
C ARG A 28 -4.87 27.15 12.32
N ILE A 29 -6.08 26.86 12.80
CA ILE A 29 -6.53 25.48 13.09
C ILE A 29 -6.60 24.66 11.80
N LEU A 30 -7.11 25.25 10.72
CA LEU A 30 -7.18 24.58 9.43
C LEU A 30 -5.80 24.35 8.82
N ASN A 31 -4.78 25.10 9.26
CA ASN A 31 -3.38 24.86 8.90
C ASN A 31 -2.83 23.51 9.39
N LYS A 32 -3.52 22.86 10.34
CA LYS A 32 -3.12 21.55 10.84
C LYS A 32 -3.31 20.47 9.77
N ASN A 33 -2.24 19.74 9.48
CA ASN A 33 -2.29 18.56 8.62
C ASN A 33 -3.18 17.48 9.22
N SER A 34 -4.06 16.89 8.40
CA SER A 34 -4.77 15.68 8.80
C SER A 34 -3.89 14.45 8.64
N LEU A 35 -4.24 13.41 9.41
CA LEU A 35 -3.70 12.08 9.19
C LEU A 35 -3.94 11.66 7.73
N HIS A 36 -2.87 11.22 7.07
CA HIS A 36 -2.92 10.61 5.75
C HIS A 36 -2.87 9.09 5.91
N ARG A 37 -3.74 8.40 5.20
CA ARG A 37 -3.71 6.95 5.03
C ARG A 37 -4.02 6.65 3.57
N TYR A 38 -3.18 5.85 2.94
CA TYR A 38 -3.45 5.36 1.59
C TYR A 38 -4.47 4.23 1.67
N ASN A 39 -5.70 4.49 1.26
CA ASN A 39 -6.75 3.49 1.18
C ASN A 39 -6.76 2.93 -0.24
N TRP A 40 -6.69 1.60 -0.37
CA TRP A 40 -6.75 0.96 -1.68
C TRP A 40 -8.16 1.07 -2.27
N ASP A 41 -8.22 1.13 -3.61
CA ASP A 41 -9.50 1.20 -4.29
C ASP A 41 -10.29 -0.09 -4.03
N PRO A 42 -11.58 0.00 -3.66
CA PRO A 42 -12.41 -1.18 -3.49
C PRO A 42 -12.66 -1.84 -4.85
N LEU A 43 -12.86 -3.16 -4.84
CA LEU A 43 -13.18 -3.94 -6.04
C LEU A 43 -14.60 -4.49 -5.93
N PRO A 44 -15.63 -3.67 -6.18
CA PRO A 44 -17.04 -4.09 -6.01
C PRO A 44 -17.48 -5.11 -7.06
N MET A 45 -16.93 -5.04 -8.28
CA MET A 45 -17.28 -5.95 -9.38
C MET A 45 -16.74 -7.36 -9.15
N TYR A 46 -15.50 -7.47 -8.67
CA TYR A 46 -14.79 -8.72 -8.50
C TYR A 46 -14.32 -8.85 -7.05
N ASP A 47 -15.19 -9.24 -6.13
CA ASP A 47 -14.81 -9.43 -4.73
C ASP A 47 -13.93 -10.68 -4.59
N PRO A 48 -12.63 -10.55 -4.25
CA PRO A 48 -11.70 -11.69 -4.20
C PRO A 48 -12.14 -12.75 -3.18
N ARG A 49 -12.86 -12.37 -2.13
CA ARG A 49 -13.31 -13.31 -1.09
C ARG A 49 -14.38 -14.27 -1.60
N LYS A 50 -15.14 -13.88 -2.61
CA LYS A 50 -16.17 -14.75 -3.20
C LYS A 50 -15.56 -15.88 -4.03
N LEU A 51 -14.34 -15.69 -4.53
CA LEU A 51 -13.65 -16.67 -5.37
C LEU A 51 -12.93 -17.76 -4.57
N ILE A 52 -12.94 -17.72 -3.24
CA ILE A 52 -12.37 -18.79 -2.40
C ILE A 52 -13.07 -20.13 -2.69
N HIS A 53 -14.36 -20.06 -3.00
CA HIS A 53 -15.24 -21.19 -3.29
C HIS A 53 -15.30 -21.55 -4.78
N ALA A 54 -14.61 -20.78 -5.64
CA ALA A 54 -14.59 -21.03 -7.07
C ALA A 54 -13.58 -22.12 -7.43
N ASP A 55 -13.89 -22.88 -8.49
CA ASP A 55 -13.03 -23.93 -9.03
C ASP A 55 -12.68 -25.03 -7.99
N ARG A 56 -13.67 -25.43 -7.19
CA ARG A 56 -13.56 -26.50 -6.21
C ARG A 56 -14.53 -27.63 -6.51
N ARG A 57 -14.11 -28.86 -6.19
CA ARG A 57 -14.99 -30.02 -6.22
C ARG A 57 -15.88 -30.02 -4.99
N VAL A 58 -17.13 -30.39 -5.17
CA VAL A 58 -18.10 -30.58 -4.09
C VAL A 58 -18.34 -32.07 -3.94
N ASP A 59 -18.26 -32.56 -2.71
CA ASP A 59 -18.61 -33.93 -2.40
C ASP A 59 -20.13 -34.11 -2.48
N HIS A 60 -20.59 -35.15 -3.17
CA HIS A 60 -22.02 -35.39 -3.37
C HIS A 60 -22.71 -35.95 -2.12
N ASP A 61 -21.96 -36.54 -1.20
CA ASP A 61 -22.52 -37.12 0.01
C ASP A 61 -22.74 -36.06 1.09
N THR A 62 -21.77 -35.16 1.27
CA THR A 62 -21.82 -34.09 2.29
C THR A 62 -22.31 -32.74 1.76
N TYR A 63 -22.31 -32.53 0.44
CA TYR A 63 -22.53 -31.23 -0.21
C TYR A 63 -21.54 -30.14 0.24
N GLU A 64 -20.38 -30.54 0.75
CA GLU A 64 -19.31 -29.64 1.16
C GLU A 64 -18.16 -29.62 0.14
N GLU A 65 -17.38 -28.54 0.15
CA GLU A 65 -16.19 -28.44 -0.69
C GLU A 65 -15.11 -29.41 -0.22
N VAL A 66 -14.57 -30.17 -1.17
CA VAL A 66 -13.45 -31.07 -0.91
C VAL A 66 -12.16 -30.25 -0.80
N TYR A 67 -11.37 -30.56 0.22
CA TYR A 67 -10.02 -30.02 0.32
C TYR A 67 -9.16 -30.51 -0.85
N ASP A 68 -8.67 -29.57 -1.67
CA ASP A 68 -7.76 -29.85 -2.77
C ASP A 68 -6.37 -29.21 -2.50
N PRO A 69 -5.32 -30.02 -2.25
CA PRO A 69 -3.98 -29.50 -2.04
C PRO A 69 -3.38 -28.87 -3.31
N HIS A 70 -3.80 -29.30 -4.51
CA HIS A 70 -3.33 -28.70 -5.76
C HIS A 70 -3.87 -27.29 -5.91
N TRP A 71 -5.17 -27.10 -5.66
CA TRP A 71 -5.81 -25.78 -5.66
C TRP A 71 -5.11 -24.83 -4.69
N MET A 72 -4.83 -25.28 -3.47
CA MET A 72 -4.15 -24.47 -2.44
C MET A 72 -2.75 -24.03 -2.87
N ASN A 73 -1.99 -24.92 -3.54
CA ASN A 73 -0.64 -24.62 -4.00
C ASN A 73 -0.63 -23.71 -5.23
N SER A 74 -1.63 -23.79 -6.10
CA SER A 74 -1.75 -22.96 -7.31
C SER A 74 -2.44 -21.62 -7.07
N ALA A 75 -3.11 -21.43 -5.92
CA ALA A 75 -3.87 -20.23 -5.63
C ALA A 75 -2.99 -18.96 -5.66
N HIS A 76 -3.47 -17.93 -6.34
CA HIS A 76 -2.88 -16.60 -6.27
C HIS A 76 -3.36 -15.89 -5.01
N HIS A 77 -2.44 -15.26 -4.27
CA HIS A 77 -2.76 -14.57 -3.03
C HIS A 77 -2.93 -13.07 -3.27
N VAL A 78 -4.18 -12.63 -3.44
CA VAL A 78 -4.52 -11.21 -3.62
C VAL A 78 -4.34 -10.46 -2.30
N PRO A 79 -3.55 -9.38 -2.25
CA PRO A 79 -3.34 -8.61 -1.04
C PRO A 79 -4.56 -7.74 -0.69
N ASP A 80 -4.84 -7.62 0.62
CA ASP A 80 -5.90 -6.75 1.13
C ASP A 80 -5.53 -6.09 2.47
N GLN A 81 -5.94 -4.84 2.69
CA GLN A 81 -5.61 -4.11 3.91
C GLN A 81 -6.32 -4.65 5.15
N ARG A 82 -7.49 -5.27 5.00
CA ARG A 82 -8.31 -5.80 6.09
C ARG A 82 -8.07 -7.29 6.30
N TYR A 83 -7.91 -8.05 5.21
CA TYR A 83 -7.81 -9.52 5.25
C TYR A 83 -6.39 -10.06 5.07
N HIS A 84 -5.39 -9.18 4.98
CA HIS A 84 -3.98 -9.49 4.69
C HIS A 84 -3.74 -10.09 3.31
N LYS A 85 -4.25 -11.30 3.03
CA LYS A 85 -4.15 -12.02 1.76
C LYS A 85 -5.37 -12.92 1.56
N ILE A 86 -5.88 -13.01 0.34
CA ILE A 86 -7.05 -13.82 -0.01
C ILE A 86 -6.65 -14.79 -1.14
N PRO A 87 -6.82 -16.11 -0.97
CA PRO A 87 -6.54 -17.07 -2.04
C PRO A 87 -7.63 -16.99 -3.11
N VAL A 88 -7.20 -16.89 -4.36
CA VAL A 88 -8.05 -16.84 -5.56
C VAL A 88 -7.48 -17.84 -6.58
N PRO A 89 -8.31 -18.56 -7.35
CA PRO A 89 -7.81 -19.41 -8.43
C PRO A 89 -6.95 -18.60 -9.42
N ALA A 90 -5.86 -19.22 -9.91
CA ALA A 90 -4.86 -18.52 -10.73
C ALA A 90 -5.45 -17.92 -12.02
N ASP A 91 -6.52 -18.50 -12.53
CA ASP A 91 -7.20 -18.06 -13.76
C ASP A 91 -7.84 -16.67 -13.64
N PHE A 92 -8.19 -16.24 -12.42
CA PHE A 92 -8.81 -14.94 -12.17
C PHE A 92 -7.83 -13.90 -11.63
N LYS A 93 -6.53 -14.21 -11.54
CA LYS A 93 -5.52 -13.29 -10.97
C LYS A 93 -5.38 -12.00 -11.77
N ASP A 94 -5.65 -12.07 -13.07
CA ASP A 94 -5.52 -10.97 -14.01
C ASP A 94 -6.42 -9.80 -13.62
N ALA A 95 -7.65 -10.04 -13.15
CA ALA A 95 -8.56 -8.99 -12.66
C ALA A 95 -8.01 -8.20 -11.46
N TYR A 96 -7.02 -8.74 -10.75
CA TYR A 96 -6.44 -8.16 -9.53
C TYR A 96 -5.07 -7.50 -9.73
N TRP A 97 -4.59 -7.38 -10.97
CA TRP A 97 -3.27 -6.80 -11.29
C TRP A 97 -3.03 -5.43 -10.66
N TRP A 98 -4.04 -4.55 -10.67
CA TRP A 98 -3.92 -3.20 -10.11
C TRP A 98 -3.80 -3.23 -8.58
N ARG A 99 -4.49 -4.18 -7.94
CA ARG A 99 -4.39 -4.38 -6.49
C ARG A 99 -2.98 -4.83 -6.11
N ASP A 100 -2.35 -5.70 -6.90
CA ASP A 100 -0.97 -6.10 -6.68
C ASP A 100 -0.01 -4.91 -6.78
N LEU A 101 -0.18 -4.03 -7.77
CA LEU A 101 0.62 -2.79 -7.87
C LEU A 101 0.40 -1.85 -6.70
N GLN A 102 -0.86 -1.65 -6.27
CA GLN A 102 -1.18 -0.82 -5.10
C GLN A 102 -0.54 -1.36 -3.82
N ALA A 103 -0.49 -2.68 -3.65
CA ALA A 103 0.10 -3.32 -2.49
C ALA A 103 1.64 -3.30 -2.51
N ARG A 104 2.26 -3.43 -3.69
CA ARG A 104 3.72 -3.37 -3.87
C ARG A 104 4.25 -1.97 -3.66
N ARG A 105 3.53 -0.96 -4.16
CA ARG A 105 3.87 0.46 -4.00
C ARG A 105 3.97 0.86 -2.52
N VAL A 106 4.83 1.84 -2.22
CA VAL A 106 4.87 2.45 -0.88
C VAL A 106 3.55 3.14 -0.54
N GLN A 107 3.04 2.92 0.68
CA GLN A 107 1.73 3.43 1.14
C GLN A 107 1.79 4.92 1.55
N CYS A 108 2.54 5.73 0.80
CA CYS A 108 2.65 7.17 0.97
C CYS A 108 2.78 7.88 -0.39
N PRO A 109 2.52 9.20 -0.44
CA PRO A 109 2.82 10.00 -1.62
C PRO A 109 4.31 9.95 -1.97
N VAL A 110 4.64 9.78 -3.25
CA VAL A 110 6.03 9.66 -3.73
C VAL A 110 6.85 10.90 -3.38
N GLU A 111 6.24 12.08 -3.43
CA GLU A 111 6.87 13.36 -3.08
C GLU A 111 7.45 13.38 -1.64
N TRP A 112 6.90 12.60 -0.72
CA TRP A 112 7.40 12.56 0.67
C TRP A 112 8.70 11.78 0.79
N VAL A 113 8.96 10.85 -0.13
CA VAL A 113 10.14 9.98 -0.15
C VAL A 113 11.02 10.21 -1.38
N SER A 114 10.68 11.17 -2.23
CA SER A 114 11.39 11.43 -3.49
C SER A 114 12.84 11.86 -3.30
N HIS A 115 13.19 12.39 -2.12
CA HIS A 115 14.58 12.70 -1.76
C HIS A 115 15.51 11.49 -1.91
N ARG A 116 15.00 10.26 -1.75
CA ARG A 116 15.75 9.01 -1.96
C ARG A 116 16.16 8.78 -3.42
N MET A 117 15.38 9.29 -4.38
CA MET A 117 15.72 9.19 -5.80
C MET A 117 16.73 10.24 -6.25
N TYR A 118 16.75 11.40 -5.60
CA TYR A 118 17.61 12.50 -6.02
C TYR A 118 19.03 12.38 -5.46
N SER A 119 19.22 11.71 -4.32
CA SER A 119 20.56 11.39 -3.79
C SER A 119 21.23 10.26 -4.59
N SER A 120 22.51 10.44 -4.95
CA SER A 120 23.30 9.41 -5.63
C SER A 120 23.59 8.21 -4.72
N GLU A 121 23.74 8.44 -3.42
CA GLU A 121 23.96 7.39 -2.42
C GLU A 121 22.70 6.53 -2.25
N ASP A 122 21.55 7.17 -2.00
CA ASP A 122 20.29 6.46 -1.79
C ASP A 122 19.85 5.69 -3.04
N ARG A 123 20.12 6.22 -4.24
CA ARG A 123 19.83 5.49 -5.49
C ARG A 123 20.50 4.12 -5.59
N ARG A 124 21.65 3.94 -4.96
CA ARG A 124 22.36 2.65 -4.92
C ARG A 124 21.79 1.74 -3.83
N LYS A 125 21.43 2.32 -2.69
CA LYS A 125 21.00 1.61 -1.48
C LYS A 125 19.51 1.24 -1.45
N TYR A 126 18.67 1.92 -2.23
CA TYR A 126 17.23 1.67 -2.27
C TYR A 126 16.82 0.93 -3.55
N ASP A 127 15.74 0.18 -3.44
CA ASP A 127 14.97 -0.34 -4.56
C ASP A 127 13.87 0.66 -4.95
N PHE A 128 13.50 0.66 -6.23
CA PHE A 128 12.46 1.52 -6.80
C PHE A 128 11.46 0.74 -7.66
N GLN A 129 11.51 -0.60 -7.65
CA GLN A 129 10.57 -1.46 -8.36
C GLN A 129 9.12 -1.18 -7.93
N ASP A 130 8.19 -1.03 -8.88
CA ASP A 130 6.76 -0.77 -8.62
C ASP A 130 6.50 0.43 -7.68
N LEU A 131 7.40 1.42 -7.67
CA LEU A 131 7.39 2.56 -6.73
C LEU A 131 7.47 2.12 -5.25
N ALA A 132 8.11 0.98 -4.98
CA ALA A 132 8.44 0.49 -3.65
C ALA A 132 9.81 1.04 -3.23
N PHE A 133 9.82 2.09 -2.41
CA PHE A 133 11.05 2.73 -1.89
C PHE A 133 11.62 1.94 -0.70
N LYS A 134 12.01 0.69 -0.92
CA LYS A 134 12.51 -0.21 0.13
C LYS A 134 14.04 -0.17 0.17
N LYS A 135 14.63 -0.01 1.35
CA LYS A 135 16.08 -0.09 1.49
C LYS A 135 16.52 -1.52 1.19
N LYS A 136 17.51 -1.69 0.32
CA LYS A 136 18.16 -2.98 0.07
C LYS A 136 18.99 -3.36 1.29
N PHE A 137 19.42 -4.61 1.32
CA PHE A 137 20.35 -5.06 2.34
C PHE A 137 21.66 -4.25 2.28
N GLU A 138 22.19 -3.90 3.45
CA GLU A 138 23.46 -3.22 3.62
C GLU A 138 24.17 -3.92 4.78
N PHE A 139 25.39 -4.40 4.53
CA PHE A 139 26.21 -4.98 5.58
C PHE A 139 26.49 -3.92 6.66
N SER A 140 26.53 -4.38 7.91
CA SER A 140 27.07 -3.56 8.98
C SER A 140 28.56 -3.31 8.76
N PHE A 141 29.08 -2.29 9.42
CA PHE A 141 30.51 -1.98 9.36
C PHE A 141 31.36 -3.15 9.88
N GLU A 142 30.94 -3.78 10.98
CA GLU A 142 31.65 -4.91 11.59
C GLU A 142 31.70 -6.12 10.66
N GLU A 143 30.59 -6.47 10.01
CA GLU A 143 30.55 -7.55 9.00
C GLU A 143 31.45 -7.22 7.81
N THR A 144 31.48 -5.97 7.38
CA THR A 144 32.34 -5.55 6.26
C THR A 144 33.82 -5.71 6.62
N VAL A 145 34.21 -5.32 7.84
CA VAL A 145 35.59 -5.46 8.35
C VAL A 145 35.96 -6.93 8.54
N ALA A 146 35.04 -7.76 9.05
CA ALA A 146 35.26 -9.19 9.20
C ALA A 146 35.47 -9.86 7.83
N ASN A 147 34.59 -9.57 6.87
CA ASN A 147 34.69 -10.10 5.51
C ASN A 147 36.00 -9.68 4.81
N ALA A 148 36.45 -8.43 4.99
CA ALA A 148 37.73 -7.97 4.45
C ALA A 148 38.92 -8.74 5.06
N LYS A 149 38.92 -8.93 6.38
CA LYS A 149 39.94 -9.73 7.09
C LYS A 149 39.97 -11.18 6.63
N ASP A 150 38.81 -11.78 6.40
CA ASP A 150 38.69 -13.16 5.91
C ASP A 150 39.18 -13.30 4.47
N MET A 151 38.89 -12.30 3.63
CA MET A 151 39.36 -12.22 2.24
C MET A 151 40.85 -11.86 2.10
N ARG A 152 41.55 -11.62 3.23
CA ARG A 152 42.99 -11.28 3.30
C ARG A 152 43.38 -10.04 2.48
N ASN A 153 42.45 -9.10 2.29
CA ASN A 153 42.65 -7.82 1.59
C ASN A 153 42.16 -6.63 2.42
#